data_AF-A0A536DEV2-F1
#
_entry.id   AF-A0A536DEV2-F1
#
_cell.length_a   1.000
_cell.length_b   1.000
_cell.length_c   1.000
_cell.angle_alpha   90.00
_cell.angle_beta   90.00
_cell.angle_gamma   90.00
#
_symmetry.space_group_name_H-M   'P 1'
#
loop_
_entity.id
_entity.type
_entity.pdbx_description
1 polymer ?
#
loop_
_entity_poly.entity_id
_entity_poly.type
_entity_poly.pdbx_seq_one_letter_code
_entity_poly.pdbx_strand_id
1 'polypeptide(L)'
;MGIAGGPRVGCGQRCGTVRAPVENLGKPQTGPLVLPVFIRLAVVAGVGTREDWLSLQEASERLHVHADTLRQWADRGRIRTFRTPGGHRRFHAADVEALSAHSSPELGLLLYASVGRARMAASAGQLASEPWYASFDEAAKEKQRELGHDLMRLLVEYAAQPDKKNTAAIDDLGERYAAMARSVGLPLGDAMRAFHLFETVVTSSVDELALAQAGADAVLEREVGWFLNEVLIAMVDAYGRVKA
;
A
#
# COMPACT_ATOMS: atom_id res chain seq x y z
N MET A 1 -16.84 43.07 55.39
CA MET A 1 -16.46 43.24 56.81
C MET A 1 -15.94 41.90 57.33
N GLY A 2 -14.71 41.85 57.86
CA GLY A 2 -14.17 40.72 58.64
C GLY A 2 -14.95 40.51 59.96
N ILE A 3 -14.61 39.61 60.88
CA ILE A 3 -13.27 39.28 61.42
C ILE A 3 -13.35 37.98 62.28
N ALA A 4 -12.19 37.30 62.42
CA ALA A 4 -11.69 36.48 63.56
C ALA A 4 -12.29 35.06 63.81
N GLY A 5 -11.54 34.02 64.18
CA GLY A 5 -10.11 33.83 64.45
C GLY A 5 -9.85 32.71 65.49
N GLY A 6 -9.07 31.67 65.12
CA GLY A 6 -8.28 30.81 66.03
C GLY A 6 -8.80 29.37 66.32
N PRO A 7 -7.95 28.41 66.78
CA PRO A 7 -6.51 28.49 67.08
C PRO A 7 -5.60 27.47 66.35
N ARG A 8 -4.29 27.72 66.49
CA ARG A 8 -3.14 26.92 66.04
C ARG A 8 -2.80 25.81 67.05
N VAL A 9 -2.39 24.65 66.53
CA VAL A 9 -1.49 23.66 67.16
C VAL A 9 -0.71 23.06 65.98
N GLY A 10 0.61 22.97 65.93
CA GLY A 10 1.61 22.80 66.98
C GLY A 10 2.38 21.52 66.68
N CYS A 11 3.51 21.67 65.98
CA CYS A 11 4.40 20.65 65.44
C CYS A 11 4.96 19.68 66.52
N GLY A 12 5.11 18.39 66.18
CA GLY A 12 5.81 17.39 66.97
C GLY A 12 6.22 16.17 66.13
N GLN A 13 7.52 16.04 65.89
CA GLN A 13 8.19 15.16 64.93
C GLN A 13 8.17 13.66 65.26
N ARG A 14 8.21 12.81 64.22
CA ARG A 14 9.09 11.63 64.02
C ARG A 14 8.79 11.04 62.64
N CYS A 15 9.62 11.29 61.62
CA CYS A 15 10.83 10.55 61.22
C CYS A 15 10.54 9.09 60.86
N GLY A 16 10.53 8.81 59.55
CA GLY A 16 10.31 7.50 58.94
C GLY A 16 10.48 7.58 57.42
N THR A 17 11.70 7.84 56.96
CA THR A 17 12.10 7.80 55.55
C THR A 17 12.18 6.35 55.07
N VAL A 18 11.18 5.89 54.32
CA VAL A 18 11.29 4.66 53.52
C VAL A 18 11.83 5.04 52.14
N ARG A 19 13.14 4.88 51.97
CA ARG A 19 13.82 4.82 50.67
C ARG A 19 13.46 3.50 49.99
N ALA A 20 12.82 3.55 48.83
CA ALA A 20 12.81 2.44 47.89
C ALA A 20 14.12 2.48 47.05
N PRO A 21 14.73 1.32 46.72
CA PRO A 21 16.00 1.27 46.03
C PRO A 21 15.85 1.59 44.54
N VAL A 22 16.80 2.36 44.02
CA VAL A 22 16.99 2.64 42.60
C VAL A 22 17.88 1.54 42.05
N GLU A 23 17.29 0.54 41.41
CA GLU A 23 18.04 -0.57 40.80
C GLU A 23 18.10 -0.39 39.27
N ASN A 24 19.29 0.03 38.85
CA ASN A 24 19.95 -0.15 37.55
C ASN A 24 19.09 -0.28 36.28
N LEU A 25 19.05 0.82 35.51
CA LEU A 25 18.85 0.81 34.07
C LEU A 25 20.03 0.09 33.39
N GLY A 26 19.89 -1.22 33.22
CA GLY A 26 20.70 -1.98 32.28
C GLY A 26 20.46 -1.46 30.86
N LYS A 27 21.48 -0.83 30.27
CA LYS A 27 21.48 -0.40 28.87
C LYS A 27 21.20 -1.60 27.96
N PRO A 28 20.22 -1.56 27.05
CA PRO A 28 20.16 -2.55 25.99
C PRO A 28 21.36 -2.35 25.07
N GLN A 29 22.17 -3.40 24.99
CA GLN A 29 23.38 -3.51 24.19
C GLN A 29 23.05 -3.27 22.70
N THR A 30 23.68 -2.27 22.09
CA THR A 30 23.77 -2.12 20.64
C THR A 30 24.70 -3.19 20.06
N GLY A 31 24.14 -4.34 19.70
CA GLY A 31 24.73 -5.29 18.77
C GLY A 31 24.28 -4.98 17.33
N PRO A 32 25.06 -5.33 16.30
CA PRO A 32 24.88 -4.79 14.95
C PRO A 32 23.53 -5.21 14.36
N LEU A 33 22.90 -4.31 13.61
CA LEU A 33 21.77 -4.61 12.72
C LEU A 33 22.19 -5.73 11.77
N VAL A 34 21.89 -6.97 12.12
CA VAL A 34 21.84 -8.06 11.16
C VAL A 34 20.48 -7.91 10.48
N LEU A 35 20.47 -7.14 9.39
CA LEU A 35 19.36 -7.10 8.44
C LEU A 35 19.02 -8.55 8.03
N PRO A 36 17.83 -9.08 8.32
CA PRO A 36 17.30 -10.17 7.51
C PRO A 36 16.94 -9.55 6.16
N VAL A 37 17.90 -9.63 5.25
CA VAL A 37 17.67 -9.60 3.81
C VAL A 37 16.71 -10.76 3.47
N PHE A 38 15.92 -10.57 2.41
CA PHE A 38 15.20 -11.57 1.61
C PHE A 38 13.70 -11.81 1.96
N ILE A 39 12.71 -11.72 1.05
CA ILE A 39 12.71 -11.45 -0.40
C ILE A 39 11.28 -11.12 -0.91
N ARG A 40 11.25 -10.21 -1.89
CA ARG A 40 10.37 -10.02 -3.07
C ARG A 40 8.96 -10.63 -3.09
N LEU A 41 7.97 -9.74 -3.29
CA LEU A 41 6.97 -9.97 -4.32
C LEU A 41 7.55 -9.49 -5.67
N ALA A 42 7.62 -10.41 -6.62
CA ALA A 42 8.18 -10.19 -7.94
C ALA A 42 7.25 -9.34 -8.82
N VAL A 43 7.51 -8.03 -8.89
CA VAL A 43 7.72 -7.48 -10.24
C VAL A 43 8.95 -8.20 -10.75
N VAL A 44 8.93 -8.69 -11.98
CA VAL A 44 10.14 -9.17 -12.68
C VAL A 44 11.20 -8.07 -12.56
N ALA A 45 12.03 -8.17 -11.52
CA ALA A 45 13.31 -7.52 -11.47
C ALA A 45 14.16 -8.33 -12.45
N GLY A 46 14.04 -7.97 -13.73
CA GLY A 46 15.02 -8.32 -14.72
C GLY A 46 16.38 -8.00 -14.12
N VAL A 47 17.23 -9.02 -14.08
CA VAL A 47 18.65 -8.88 -13.81
C VAL A 47 19.14 -7.80 -14.77
N GLY A 48 19.52 -6.64 -14.22
CA GLY A 48 20.02 -5.51 -14.99
C GLY A 48 21.24 -5.95 -15.79
N THR A 49 21.10 -6.01 -17.11
CA THR A 49 22.23 -6.09 -18.02
C THR A 49 22.44 -4.70 -18.62
N ARG A 50 23.52 -4.03 -18.19
CA ARG A 50 24.22 -2.88 -18.79
C ARG A 50 23.44 -1.61 -19.21
N GLU A 51 22.11 -1.59 -19.16
CA GLU A 51 21.27 -0.41 -19.41
C GLU A 51 20.35 -0.14 -18.20
N ASP A 52 20.90 0.24 -17.06
CA ASP A 52 20.08 0.61 -15.89
C ASP A 52 19.25 1.88 -16.12
N TRP A 53 19.63 2.66 -17.13
CA TRP A 53 19.15 4.02 -17.33
C TRP A 53 19.00 4.39 -18.82
N LEU A 54 17.76 4.51 -19.24
CA LEU A 54 17.36 4.83 -20.61
C LEU A 54 17.34 6.34 -20.84
N SER A 55 17.67 6.76 -22.06
CA SER A 55 17.40 8.13 -22.52
C SER A 55 15.90 8.38 -22.62
N LEU A 56 15.53 9.66 -22.74
CA LEU A 56 14.13 10.05 -22.95
C LEU A 56 13.54 9.38 -24.20
N GLN A 57 14.32 9.31 -25.28
CA GLN A 57 13.87 8.75 -26.55
C GLN A 57 13.64 7.24 -26.43
N GLU A 58 14.64 6.49 -25.93
CA GLU A 58 14.52 5.04 -25.70
C GLU A 58 13.35 4.69 -24.79
N ALA A 59 13.17 5.44 -23.70
CA ALA A 59 12.06 5.22 -22.78
C ALA A 59 10.71 5.57 -23.41
N SER A 60 10.62 6.66 -24.18
CA SER A 60 9.37 7.07 -24.85
C SER A 60 8.95 6.07 -25.95
N GLU A 61 9.93 5.51 -26.67
CA GLU A 61 9.71 4.50 -27.71
C GLU A 61 9.21 3.18 -27.10
N ARG A 62 9.85 2.69 -26.02
CA ARG A 62 9.40 1.47 -25.32
C ARG A 62 8.00 1.58 -24.71
N LEU A 63 7.61 2.79 -24.31
CA LEU A 63 6.31 3.08 -23.71
C LEU A 63 5.24 3.48 -24.74
N HIS A 64 5.62 3.69 -26.00
CA HIS A 64 4.75 4.22 -27.05
C HIS A 64 4.04 5.54 -26.65
N VAL A 65 4.72 6.40 -25.87
CA VAL A 65 4.18 7.70 -25.42
C VAL A 65 4.99 8.86 -25.99
N HIS A 66 4.38 10.04 -26.10
CA HIS A 66 5.10 11.25 -26.44
C HIS A 66 6.13 11.63 -25.36
N ALA A 67 7.28 12.14 -25.79
CA ALA A 67 8.37 12.55 -24.90
C ALA A 67 7.94 13.59 -23.85
N ASP A 68 6.99 14.47 -24.17
CA ASP A 68 6.46 15.46 -23.24
C ASP A 68 5.60 14.84 -22.13
N THR A 69 4.84 13.80 -22.44
CA THR A 69 4.10 13.01 -21.45
C THR A 69 5.06 12.32 -20.49
N LEU A 70 6.13 11.72 -21.02
CA LEU A 70 7.15 11.06 -20.21
C LEU A 70 7.94 12.05 -19.32
N ARG A 71 8.18 13.29 -19.79
CA ARG A 71 8.75 14.36 -18.97
C ARG A 71 7.82 14.75 -17.82
N GLN A 72 6.53 14.93 -18.10
CA GLN A 72 5.54 15.25 -17.07
C GLN A 72 5.45 14.16 -16.00
N TRP A 73 5.54 12.89 -16.39
CA TRP A 73 5.57 11.77 -15.43
C TRP A 73 6.80 11.82 -14.54
N ALA A 74 7.96 12.14 -15.10
CA ALA A 74 9.20 12.26 -14.35
C ALA A 74 9.20 13.48 -13.41
N ASP A 75 8.64 14.61 -13.83
CA ASP A 75 8.49 15.81 -13.00
C ASP A 75 7.54 15.59 -11.82
N ARG A 76 6.55 14.71 -12.00
CA ARG A 76 5.62 14.27 -10.95
C ARG A 76 6.15 13.08 -10.13
N GLY A 77 7.40 12.66 -10.35
CA GLY A 77 8.03 11.57 -9.58
C GLY A 77 7.48 10.17 -9.86
N ARG A 78 6.71 9.99 -10.95
CA ARG A 78 6.02 8.74 -11.27
C ARG A 78 6.90 7.70 -11.95
N ILE A 79 8.03 8.14 -12.46
CA ILE A 79 9.09 7.28 -12.96
C ILE A 79 10.41 7.78 -12.40
N ARG A 80 11.25 6.88 -11.90
CA ARG A 80 12.53 7.29 -11.33
C ARG A 80 13.40 7.85 -12.43
N THR A 81 13.91 9.05 -12.19
CA THR A 81 14.83 9.72 -13.11
C THR A 81 16.02 10.31 -12.38
N PHE A 82 17.14 10.44 -13.08
CA PHE A 82 18.26 11.25 -12.64
C PHE A 82 18.73 12.14 -13.79
N ARG A 83 19.50 13.17 -13.46
CA ARG A 83 20.15 14.04 -14.44
C ARG A 83 21.63 13.72 -14.52
N THR A 84 22.12 13.55 -15.75
CA THR A 84 23.56 13.48 -16.02
C THR A 84 24.21 14.85 -15.80
N PRO A 85 25.54 14.93 -15.62
CA PRO A 85 26.26 16.21 -15.53
C PRO A 85 26.00 17.17 -16.72
N GLY A 86 25.65 16.63 -17.90
CA GLY A 86 25.24 17.40 -19.08
C GLY A 86 23.77 17.85 -19.09
N GLY A 87 23.02 17.65 -18.00
CA GLY A 87 21.63 18.10 -17.87
C GLY A 87 20.57 17.20 -18.51
N HIS A 88 20.97 16.17 -19.28
CA HIS A 88 20.02 15.22 -19.86
C HIS A 88 19.39 14.33 -18.79
N ARG A 89 18.07 14.16 -18.87
CA ARG A 89 17.30 13.25 -18.01
C ARG A 89 17.45 11.80 -18.48
N ARG A 90 17.59 10.90 -17.52
CA ARG A 90 17.66 9.45 -17.71
C ARG A 90 16.58 8.77 -16.88
N PHE A 91 16.06 7.66 -17.37
CA PHE A 91 14.88 6.96 -16.85
C PHE A 91 15.24 5.55 -16.43
N HIS A 92 14.79 5.12 -15.26
CA HIS A 92 15.15 3.81 -14.72
C HIS A 92 14.55 2.69 -15.58
N ALA A 93 15.39 1.82 -16.13
CA ALA A 93 14.95 0.82 -17.11
C ALA A 93 13.88 -0.12 -16.55
N ALA A 94 14.01 -0.57 -15.30
CA ALA A 94 13.00 -1.45 -14.69
C ALA A 94 11.63 -0.78 -14.50
N ASP A 95 11.59 0.55 -14.34
CA ASP A 95 10.32 1.28 -14.24
C ASP A 95 9.68 1.41 -15.63
N VAL A 96 10.50 1.65 -16.66
CA VAL A 96 10.06 1.66 -18.06
C VAL A 96 9.49 0.30 -18.48
N GLU A 97 10.17 -0.79 -18.15
CA GLU A 97 9.70 -2.15 -18.47
C GLU A 97 8.40 -2.48 -17.72
N ALA A 98 8.31 -2.13 -16.43
CA ALA A 98 7.09 -2.33 -15.66
C ALA A 98 5.89 -1.57 -16.27
N LEU A 99 6.10 -0.35 -16.77
CA LEU A 99 5.08 0.43 -17.45
C LEU A 99 4.73 -0.13 -18.85
N SER A 100 5.73 -0.64 -19.59
CA SER A 100 5.57 -1.19 -20.95
C SER A 100 4.81 -2.53 -20.97
N ALA A 101 4.91 -3.33 -19.90
CA ALA A 101 4.19 -4.60 -19.77
C ALA A 101 2.65 -4.47 -19.73
N HIS A 102 2.13 -3.24 -19.70
CA HIS A 102 0.71 -2.93 -19.62
C HIS A 102 0.22 -2.35 -20.94
N SER A 103 -0.84 -2.93 -21.52
CA SER A 103 -1.38 -2.55 -22.83
C SER A 103 -1.84 -1.09 -22.93
N SER A 104 -2.02 -0.40 -21.80
CA SER A 104 -2.13 1.06 -21.71
C SER A 104 -1.06 1.59 -20.73
N PRO A 105 -0.29 2.62 -21.13
CA PRO A 105 0.65 3.29 -20.24
C PRO A 105 -0.03 3.94 -19.02
N GLU A 106 -1.32 4.32 -19.11
CA GLU A 106 -2.10 4.76 -17.94
C GLU A 106 -2.30 3.62 -16.93
N LEU A 107 -2.60 2.41 -17.39
CA LEU A 107 -2.77 1.23 -16.52
C LEU A 107 -1.46 0.83 -15.84
N GLY A 108 -0.34 0.89 -16.56
CA GLY A 108 0.98 0.69 -15.95
C GLY A 108 1.26 1.73 -14.86
N LEU A 109 0.90 2.99 -15.11
CA LEU A 109 1.09 4.08 -14.15
C LEU A 109 0.20 3.93 -12.92
N LEU A 110 -1.05 3.50 -13.11
CA LEU A 110 -1.98 3.17 -12.04
C LEU A 110 -1.43 2.03 -11.16
N LEU A 111 -0.90 0.96 -11.77
CA LEU A 111 -0.28 -0.14 -11.03
C LEU A 111 0.88 0.37 -10.17
N TYR A 112 1.82 1.11 -10.79
CA TYR A 112 2.98 1.64 -10.09
C TYR A 112 2.58 2.53 -8.91
N ALA A 113 1.64 3.44 -9.13
CA ALA A 113 1.14 4.37 -8.11
C ALA A 113 0.44 3.63 -6.96
N SER A 114 -0.40 2.64 -7.27
CA SER A 114 -1.12 1.81 -6.30
C SER A 114 -0.16 1.00 -5.43
N VAL A 115 0.83 0.34 -6.04
CA VAL A 115 1.85 -0.43 -5.32
C VAL A 115 2.70 0.48 -4.43
N GLY A 116 3.10 1.64 -4.95
CA GLY A 116 3.84 2.64 -4.19
C GLY A 116 3.09 3.09 -2.93
N ARG A 117 1.80 3.42 -3.07
CA ARG A 117 0.94 3.79 -1.93
C ARG A 117 0.71 2.65 -0.95
N ALA A 118 0.41 1.44 -1.43
CA ALA A 118 0.24 0.27 -0.56
C ALA A 118 1.49 0.02 0.29
N ARG A 119 2.68 0.14 -0.32
CA ARG A 119 3.96 0.05 0.39
C ARG A 119 4.13 1.16 1.41
N MET A 120 3.81 2.41 1.05
CA MET A 120 3.91 3.54 1.99
C MET A 120 2.99 3.34 3.18
N ALA A 121 1.71 2.99 2.97
CA ALA A 121 0.75 2.72 4.04
C ALA A 121 1.24 1.62 4.99
N ALA A 122 1.88 0.57 4.43
CA ALA A 122 2.45 -0.51 5.23
C ALA A 122 3.67 -0.05 6.04
N SER A 123 4.54 0.78 5.46
CA SER A 123 5.76 1.26 6.10
C SER A 123 5.55 2.41 7.09
N ALA A 124 4.54 3.26 6.84
CA ALA A 124 4.22 4.44 7.65
C ALA A 124 3.45 4.08 8.94
N GLY A 125 3.22 2.79 9.18
CA GLY A 125 2.49 2.31 10.36
C GLY A 125 0.97 2.50 10.28
N GLN A 126 0.43 2.99 9.17
CA GLN A 126 -1.01 3.17 8.98
C GLN A 126 -1.77 1.84 9.01
N LEU A 127 -1.21 0.79 8.41
CA LEU A 127 -1.75 -0.57 8.58
C LEU A 127 -1.53 -1.09 10.00
N ALA A 128 -0.41 -0.75 10.65
CA ALA A 128 -0.10 -1.22 12.00
C ALA A 128 -1.04 -0.63 13.08
N SER A 129 -1.70 0.51 12.82
CA SER A 129 -2.73 1.07 13.71
C SER A 129 -4.09 0.37 13.63
N GLU A 130 -4.31 -0.47 12.61
CA GLU A 130 -5.59 -1.15 12.41
C GLU A 130 -5.71 -2.40 13.29
N PRO A 131 -6.76 -2.53 14.13
CA PRO A 131 -6.91 -3.66 15.04
C PRO A 131 -6.93 -5.04 14.35
N TRP A 132 -7.55 -5.11 13.17
CA TRP A 132 -7.62 -6.34 12.36
C TRP A 132 -6.29 -6.69 11.70
N TYR A 133 -5.42 -5.71 11.44
CA TYR A 133 -4.11 -5.98 10.85
C TYR A 133 -3.11 -6.44 11.92
N ALA A 134 -3.24 -5.93 13.14
CA ALA A 134 -2.46 -6.37 14.30
C ALA A 134 -2.73 -7.83 14.68
N SER A 135 -3.91 -8.38 14.36
CA SER A 135 -4.24 -9.78 14.61
C SER A 135 -3.68 -10.76 13.56
N PHE A 136 -3.16 -10.27 12.43
CA PHE A 136 -2.58 -11.11 11.39
C PHE A 136 -1.18 -11.59 11.77
N ASP A 137 -0.96 -12.89 11.67
CA ASP A 137 0.39 -13.46 11.68
C ASP A 137 1.09 -13.23 10.32
N GLU A 138 2.36 -13.62 10.21
CA GLU A 138 3.12 -13.41 8.97
C GLU A 138 2.55 -14.21 7.79
N ALA A 139 1.95 -15.38 8.04
CA ALA A 139 1.31 -16.18 7.00
C ALA A 139 0.05 -15.49 6.43
N ALA A 140 -0.78 -14.93 7.30
CA ALA A 140 -1.96 -14.15 6.92
C ALA A 140 -1.58 -12.87 6.15
N LYS A 141 -0.52 -12.18 6.59
CA LYS A 141 0.01 -11.01 5.87
C LYS A 141 0.52 -11.40 4.49
N GLU A 142 1.23 -12.52 4.36
CA GLU A 142 1.68 -13.00 3.06
C GLU A 142 0.51 -13.36 2.16
N LYS A 143 -0.49 -14.07 2.71
CA LYS A 143 -1.69 -14.40 1.94
C LYS A 143 -2.44 -13.16 1.47
N GLN A 144 -2.53 -12.13 2.31
CA GLN A 144 -3.12 -10.85 1.94
C GLN A 144 -2.33 -10.14 0.81
N ARG A 145 -0.99 -10.22 0.81
CA ARG A 145 -0.16 -9.68 -0.28
C ARG A 145 -0.39 -10.42 -1.59
N GLU A 146 -0.45 -11.75 -1.56
CA GLU A 146 -0.78 -12.57 -2.73
C GLU A 146 -2.13 -12.18 -3.32
N LEU A 147 -3.16 -12.06 -2.47
CA LEU A 147 -4.51 -11.67 -2.92
C LEU A 147 -4.55 -10.26 -3.49
N GLY A 148 -3.87 -9.30 -2.86
CA GLY A 148 -3.76 -7.93 -3.38
C GLY A 148 -3.04 -7.86 -4.73
N HIS A 149 -2.03 -8.70 -4.95
CA HIS A 149 -1.36 -8.82 -6.24
C HIS A 149 -2.28 -9.37 -7.33
N ASP A 150 -3.01 -10.44 -7.02
CA ASP A 150 -3.97 -11.03 -7.97
C ASP A 150 -5.11 -10.08 -8.31
N LEU A 151 -5.58 -9.31 -7.32
CA LEU A 151 -6.53 -8.23 -7.53
C LEU A 151 -5.98 -7.21 -8.53
N MET A 152 -4.76 -6.71 -8.33
CA MET A 152 -4.16 -5.73 -9.24
C MET A 152 -3.96 -6.28 -10.66
N ARG A 153 -3.53 -7.54 -10.79
CA ARG A 153 -3.40 -8.21 -12.09
C ARG A 153 -4.75 -8.28 -12.81
N LEU A 154 -5.78 -8.76 -12.12
CA LEU A 154 -7.13 -8.88 -12.69
C LEU A 154 -7.75 -7.51 -13.02
N LEU A 155 -7.48 -6.49 -12.21
CA LEU A 155 -7.91 -5.12 -12.48
C LEU A 155 -7.27 -4.57 -13.76
N VAL A 156 -5.97 -4.76 -13.95
CA VAL A 156 -5.26 -4.36 -15.18
C VAL A 156 -5.84 -5.11 -16.39
N GLU A 157 -6.03 -6.42 -16.27
CA GLU A 157 -6.60 -7.25 -17.34
C GLU A 157 -8.02 -6.78 -17.72
N TYR A 158 -8.85 -6.48 -16.72
CA TYR A 158 -10.19 -5.95 -16.91
C TYR A 158 -10.18 -4.55 -17.54
N ALA A 159 -9.39 -3.62 -16.99
CA ALA A 159 -9.36 -2.24 -17.45
C ALA A 159 -8.82 -2.11 -18.89
N ALA A 160 -8.00 -3.07 -19.34
CA ALA A 160 -7.57 -3.14 -20.74
C ALA A 160 -8.70 -3.58 -21.70
N GLN A 161 -9.70 -4.34 -21.21
CA GLN A 161 -10.83 -4.86 -21.98
C GLN A 161 -12.15 -4.87 -21.16
N PRO A 162 -12.73 -3.70 -20.83
CA PRO A 162 -13.86 -3.62 -19.87
C PRO A 162 -15.12 -4.37 -20.32
N ASP A 163 -15.33 -4.55 -21.62
CA ASP A 163 -16.44 -5.33 -22.17
C ASP A 163 -16.34 -6.83 -21.80
N LYS A 164 -15.15 -7.32 -21.47
CA LYS A 164 -14.89 -8.71 -21.07
C LYS A 164 -14.90 -8.82 -19.55
N LYS A 165 -16.10 -8.79 -18.99
CA LYS A 165 -16.35 -9.05 -17.57
C LYS A 165 -16.08 -10.52 -17.25
N ASN A 166 -14.85 -10.85 -16.88
CA ASN A 166 -14.46 -12.19 -16.45
C ASN A 166 -14.99 -12.46 -15.02
N THR A 167 -16.32 -12.60 -14.90
CA THR A 167 -17.00 -12.74 -13.61
C THR A 167 -16.51 -13.97 -12.84
N ALA A 168 -16.16 -15.06 -13.52
CA ALA A 168 -15.62 -16.26 -12.89
C ALA A 168 -14.29 -15.99 -12.15
N ALA A 169 -13.41 -15.16 -12.68
CA ALA A 169 -12.17 -14.78 -12.01
C ALA A 169 -12.39 -13.82 -10.84
N ILE A 170 -13.41 -12.95 -10.94
CA ILE A 170 -13.85 -12.06 -9.86
C ILE A 170 -14.43 -12.89 -8.70
N ASP A 171 -15.29 -13.85 -9.03
CA ASP A 171 -15.89 -14.78 -8.07
C ASP A 171 -14.82 -15.60 -7.34
N ASP A 172 -13.87 -16.20 -8.07
CA ASP A 172 -12.73 -16.92 -7.48
C ASP A 172 -11.92 -16.04 -6.52
N LEU A 173 -11.61 -14.80 -6.93
CA LEU A 173 -10.87 -13.87 -6.08
C LEU A 173 -11.65 -13.55 -4.79
N GLY A 174 -12.95 -13.27 -4.90
CA GLY A 174 -13.83 -13.05 -3.75
C GLY A 174 -13.87 -14.25 -2.81
N GLU A 175 -14.01 -15.47 -3.35
CA GLU A 175 -14.00 -16.72 -2.58
C GLU A 175 -12.69 -16.92 -1.82
N ARG A 176 -11.55 -16.58 -2.44
CA ARG A 176 -10.23 -16.66 -1.81
C ARG A 176 -10.04 -15.63 -0.70
N TYR A 177 -10.53 -14.40 -0.88
CA TYR A 177 -10.58 -13.40 0.21
C TYR A 177 -11.43 -13.89 1.38
N ALA A 178 -12.63 -14.42 1.11
CA ALA A 178 -13.51 -14.96 2.14
C ALA A 178 -12.89 -16.16 2.88
N ALA A 179 -12.23 -17.06 2.14
CA ALA A 179 -11.51 -18.20 2.72
C ALA A 179 -10.37 -17.74 3.63
N MET A 180 -9.60 -16.73 3.22
CA MET A 180 -8.53 -16.17 4.04
C MET A 180 -9.09 -15.54 5.32
N ALA A 181 -10.11 -14.67 5.22
CA ALA A 181 -10.75 -14.03 6.38
C ALA A 181 -11.26 -15.08 7.39
N ARG A 182 -11.90 -16.16 6.92
CA ARG A 182 -12.33 -17.27 7.78
C ARG A 182 -11.16 -18.01 8.43
N SER A 183 -10.07 -18.23 7.70
CA SER A 183 -8.92 -19.01 8.21
C SER A 183 -8.26 -18.36 9.42
N VAL A 184 -8.34 -17.03 9.52
CA VAL A 184 -7.81 -16.26 10.66
C VAL A 184 -8.89 -15.83 11.65
N GLY A 185 -10.15 -16.28 11.46
CA GLY A 185 -11.27 -15.92 12.33
C GLY A 185 -11.67 -14.44 12.27
N LEU A 186 -11.39 -13.74 11.16
CA LEU A 186 -11.68 -12.32 11.03
C LEU A 186 -13.18 -12.11 10.80
N PRO A 187 -13.88 -11.32 11.63
CA PRO A 187 -15.29 -11.00 11.42
C PRO A 187 -15.53 -10.35 10.06
N LEU A 188 -16.69 -10.62 9.43
CA LEU A 188 -17.03 -10.05 8.11
C LEU A 188 -16.87 -8.53 8.05
N GLY A 189 -17.29 -7.82 9.10
CA GLY A 189 -17.15 -6.36 9.17
C GLY A 189 -15.68 -5.90 9.13
N ASP A 190 -14.76 -6.63 9.75
CA ASP A 190 -13.34 -6.33 9.70
C ASP A 190 -12.72 -6.72 8.35
N ALA A 191 -13.17 -7.81 7.73
CA ALA A 191 -12.78 -8.17 6.37
C ALA A 191 -13.18 -7.07 5.36
N MET A 192 -14.37 -6.50 5.51
CA MET A 192 -14.83 -5.36 4.70
C MET A 192 -14.00 -4.10 4.94
N ARG A 193 -13.64 -3.80 6.19
CA ARG A 193 -12.73 -2.67 6.51
C ARG A 193 -11.35 -2.85 5.87
N ALA A 194 -10.80 -4.07 5.95
CA ALA A 194 -9.53 -4.41 5.34
C ALA A 194 -9.57 -4.24 3.81
N PHE A 195 -10.64 -4.68 3.16
CA PHE A 195 -10.85 -4.49 1.73
C PHE A 195 -10.97 -3.01 1.36
N HIS A 196 -11.78 -2.24 2.09
CA HIS A 196 -11.99 -0.82 1.83
C HIS A 196 -10.71 0.03 2.00
N LEU A 197 -9.83 -0.33 2.94
CA LEU A 197 -8.52 0.33 3.07
C LEU A 197 -7.68 0.13 1.80
N PHE A 198 -7.73 -1.05 1.20
CA PHE A 198 -7.06 -1.31 -0.08
C PHE A 198 -7.76 -0.60 -1.24
N GLU A 199 -9.09 -0.61 -1.29
CA GLU A 199 -9.88 0.14 -2.27
C GLU A 199 -9.47 1.62 -2.28
N THR A 200 -9.33 2.23 -1.10
CA THR A 200 -8.88 3.62 -0.93
C THR A 200 -7.50 3.86 -1.55
N VAL A 201 -6.58 2.90 -1.46
CA VAL A 201 -5.24 3.00 -2.07
C VAL A 201 -5.34 3.02 -3.59
N VAL A 202 -6.20 2.19 -4.18
CA VAL A 202 -6.39 2.11 -5.63
C VAL A 202 -7.13 3.34 -6.15
N THR A 203 -8.24 3.74 -5.53
CA THR A 203 -9.03 4.90 -5.96
C THR A 203 -8.24 6.20 -5.82
N SER A 204 -7.51 6.40 -4.71
CA SER A 204 -6.60 7.55 -4.57
C SER A 204 -5.52 7.59 -5.66
N SER A 205 -5.15 6.43 -6.21
CA SER A 205 -4.20 6.35 -7.32
C SER A 205 -4.81 6.74 -8.66
N VAL A 206 -6.08 6.42 -8.88
CA VAL A 206 -6.85 6.87 -10.03
C VAL A 206 -7.05 8.39 -9.98
N ASP A 207 -7.45 8.94 -8.82
CA ASP A 207 -7.66 10.38 -8.64
C ASP A 207 -6.41 11.19 -8.99
N GLU A 208 -5.25 10.74 -8.50
CA GLU A 208 -3.99 11.40 -8.80
C GLU A 208 -3.62 11.30 -10.28
N LEU A 209 -3.91 10.16 -10.92
CA LEU A 209 -3.70 9.98 -12.35
C LEU A 209 -4.59 10.93 -13.17
N ALA A 210 -5.87 11.04 -12.79
CA ALA A 210 -6.85 11.91 -13.44
C ALA A 210 -6.48 13.40 -13.32
N LEU A 211 -6.05 13.85 -12.13
CA LEU A 211 -5.56 15.21 -11.90
C LEU A 211 -4.35 15.55 -12.78
N ALA A 212 -3.49 14.56 -13.02
CA ALA A 212 -2.31 14.73 -13.83
C ALA A 212 -2.60 14.80 -15.35
N GLN A 213 -3.63 14.11 -15.81
CA GLN A 213 -3.98 13.99 -17.24
C GLN A 213 -4.92 15.12 -17.73
N ALA A 214 -5.17 16.16 -16.92
CA ALA A 214 -6.04 17.29 -17.26
C ALA A 214 -7.45 16.86 -17.75
N GLY A 215 -8.07 15.88 -17.07
CA GLY A 215 -9.48 15.54 -17.26
C GLY A 215 -9.79 14.24 -18.01
N ALA A 216 -8.81 13.40 -18.31
CA ALA A 216 -9.05 11.98 -18.59
C ALA A 216 -8.75 11.21 -17.28
N ASP A 217 -9.66 10.47 -16.66
CA ASP A 217 -10.40 9.37 -17.29
C ASP A 217 -11.58 8.91 -16.39
N ALA A 218 -12.73 9.59 -16.49
CA ALA A 218 -13.96 9.22 -15.77
C ALA A 218 -14.54 7.85 -16.18
N VAL A 219 -13.96 7.23 -17.23
CA VAL A 219 -14.25 5.84 -17.60
C VAL A 219 -13.40 4.92 -16.74
N LEU A 220 -12.07 5.10 -16.68
CA LEU A 220 -11.20 4.31 -15.81
C LEU A 220 -11.63 4.35 -14.33
N GLU A 221 -11.99 5.52 -13.80
CA GLU A 221 -12.50 5.63 -12.42
C GLU A 221 -13.74 4.75 -12.20
N ARG A 222 -14.68 4.79 -13.14
CA ARG A 222 -15.91 3.98 -13.10
C ARG A 222 -15.62 2.49 -13.24
N GLU A 223 -14.72 2.10 -14.14
CA GLU A 223 -14.35 0.71 -14.36
C GLU A 223 -13.60 0.11 -13.17
N VAL A 224 -12.67 0.88 -12.58
CA VAL A 224 -11.98 0.51 -11.34
C VAL A 224 -12.98 0.36 -10.20
N GLY A 225 -13.88 1.34 -10.02
CA GLY A 225 -14.91 1.30 -8.99
C GLY A 225 -15.86 0.11 -9.13
N TRP A 226 -16.33 -0.17 -10.35
CA TRP A 226 -17.17 -1.35 -10.62
C TRP A 226 -16.42 -2.64 -10.28
N PHE A 227 -15.19 -2.81 -10.75
CA PHE A 227 -14.40 -4.02 -10.50
C PHE A 227 -14.18 -4.28 -9.01
N LEU A 228 -13.74 -3.26 -8.25
CA LEU A 228 -13.50 -3.38 -6.81
C LEU A 228 -14.78 -3.72 -6.06
N ASN A 229 -15.91 -3.11 -6.46
CA ASN A 229 -17.22 -3.40 -5.87
C ASN A 229 -17.65 -4.85 -6.14
N GLU A 230 -17.48 -5.37 -7.35
CA GLU A 230 -17.84 -6.77 -7.64
C GLU A 230 -16.99 -7.77 -6.86
N VAL A 231 -15.69 -7.52 -6.71
CA VAL A 231 -14.82 -8.37 -5.86
C VAL A 231 -15.29 -8.34 -4.40
N LEU A 232 -15.66 -7.16 -3.88
CA LEU A 232 -16.19 -7.02 -2.52
C LEU A 232 -17.51 -7.80 -2.35
N ILE A 233 -18.44 -7.69 -3.30
CA ILE A 233 -19.70 -8.43 -3.30
C ILE A 233 -19.43 -9.94 -3.31
N ALA A 234 -18.58 -10.42 -4.23
CA ALA A 234 -18.19 -11.82 -4.31
C ALA A 234 -17.58 -12.34 -3.00
N MET A 235 -16.74 -11.53 -2.35
CA MET A 235 -16.19 -11.84 -1.02
C MET A 235 -17.29 -11.95 0.04
N VAL A 236 -18.21 -10.99 0.11
CA VAL A 236 -19.31 -10.98 1.10
C VAL A 236 -20.22 -12.19 0.90
N ASP A 237 -20.62 -12.47 -0.33
CA ASP A 237 -21.45 -13.62 -0.68
C ASP A 237 -20.75 -14.93 -0.33
N ALA A 238 -19.48 -15.07 -0.69
CA ALA A 238 -18.69 -16.24 -0.37
C ALA A 238 -18.47 -16.41 1.14
N TYR A 239 -18.34 -15.31 1.90
CA TYR A 239 -18.18 -15.34 3.35
C TYR A 239 -19.47 -15.82 4.05
N GLY A 240 -20.63 -15.35 3.58
CA GLY A 240 -21.95 -15.69 4.08
C GLY A 240 -22.42 -17.11 3.76
N ARG A 241 -21.82 -17.78 2.76
CA ARG A 241 -22.03 -19.21 2.50
C ARG A 241 -21.44 -20.03 3.65
N VAL A 242 -22.23 -20.29 4.68
CA VAL A 242 -21.93 -21.29 5.71
C VAL A 242 -21.83 -22.64 5.00
N LYS A 243 -20.72 -23.38 5.20
CA LYS A 243 -20.65 -24.79 4.80
C LYS A 243 -21.77 -25.53 5.54
N ALA A 244 -22.80 -25.94 4.80
CA ALA A 244 -23.79 -26.91 5.27
C ALA A 244 -23.12 -28.25 5.58
#